data_AF-A0AAE0AR83-F1
#
_entry.id   AF-A0AAE0AR83-F1
#
_cell.length_a   1.000
_cell.length_b   1.000
_cell.length_c   1.000
_cell.angle_alpha   90.00
_cell.angle_beta   90.00
_cell.angle_gamma   90.00
#
_symmetry.space_group_name_H-M   'P 1'
#
loop_
_entity.id
_entity.type
_entity.pdbx_description
1 polymer ?
#
loop_
_entity_poly.entity_id
_entity_poly.type
_entity_poly.pdbx_seq_one_letter_code
_entity_poly.pdbx_strand_id
1 'polypeptide(L)'
;MADEIRNEKGWSQVLPYLKKVWADHTKAILMEAKWYNEGYIPSLEEYLSIGWMTSGCLVLGVLSFFSIMNEVTHEMEHFLENNLQQILHDPCLILRLLNDLSTHKAERERGDAPSAIQCYMREANVLESWRR
;
A
#
# COMPACT_ATOMS: atom_id res chain seq x y z
N MET A 1 -18.16 5.05 10.49
CA MET A 1 -16.95 4.27 10.84
C MET A 1 -16.00 4.98 11.82
N ALA A 2 -15.24 6.02 11.45
CA ALA A 2 -14.30 6.63 12.42
C ALA A 2 -15.00 7.19 13.68
N ASP A 3 -16.16 7.85 13.49
CA ASP A 3 -16.96 8.34 14.61
C ASP A 3 -17.60 7.20 15.43
N GLU A 4 -18.04 6.12 14.78
CA GLU A 4 -18.54 4.91 15.47
C GLU A 4 -17.43 4.29 16.33
N ILE A 5 -16.25 4.05 15.76
CA ILE A 5 -15.10 3.50 16.49
C ILE A 5 -14.74 4.40 17.69
N ARG A 6 -14.71 5.72 17.50
CA ARG A 6 -14.43 6.66 18.59
C ARG A 6 -15.48 6.58 19.69
N ASN A 7 -16.76 6.55 19.33
CA ASN A 7 -17.87 6.61 20.28
C ASN A 7 -18.10 5.28 21.00
N GLU A 8 -17.96 4.15 20.29
CA GLU A 8 -18.23 2.80 20.83
C GLU A 8 -17.01 2.18 21.52
N LYS A 9 -15.79 2.50 21.06
CA LYS A 9 -14.56 1.86 21.53
C LYS A 9 -13.56 2.81 22.20
N GLY A 10 -13.83 4.11 22.21
CA GLY A 10 -12.99 5.11 22.88
C GLY A 10 -11.70 5.51 22.15
N TRP A 11 -11.45 5.01 20.93
CA TRP A 11 -10.27 5.37 20.14
C TRP A 11 -10.34 6.82 19.64
N SER A 12 -9.83 7.77 20.44
CA SER A 12 -9.80 9.19 20.08
C SER A 12 -8.92 9.49 18.85
N GLN A 13 -7.84 8.73 18.67
CA GLN A 13 -6.86 8.91 17.61
C GLN A 13 -7.26 8.29 16.25
N VAL A 14 -8.40 7.59 16.17
CA VAL A 14 -8.83 6.90 14.94
C VAL A 14 -8.92 7.84 13.74
N LEU A 15 -9.54 9.02 13.90
CA LEU A 15 -9.74 9.95 12.80
C LEU A 15 -8.43 10.62 12.35
N PRO A 16 -7.58 11.19 13.24
CA PRO A 16 -6.26 11.67 12.86
C PRO A 16 -5.41 10.62 12.14
N TYR A 17 -5.38 9.39 12.67
CA TYR A 17 -4.54 8.34 12.12
C TYR A 17 -5.04 7.85 10.76
N LEU A 18 -6.35 7.63 10.59
CA LEU A 18 -6.92 7.27 9.29
C LEU A 18 -6.69 8.37 8.26
N LYS A 19 -6.87 9.65 8.62
CA LYS A 19 -6.59 10.77 7.71
C LYS A 19 -5.13 10.75 7.24
N LYS A 20 -4.17 10.51 8.13
CA LYS A 20 -2.76 10.39 7.79
C LYS A 20 -2.53 9.27 6.79
N VAL A 21 -2.99 8.06 7.10
CA VAL A 21 -2.76 6.87 6.25
C VAL A 21 -3.42 7.02 4.87
N TRP A 22 -4.63 7.59 4.80
CA TRP A 22 -5.29 7.90 3.53
C TRP A 22 -4.54 8.97 2.72
N ALA A 23 -4.03 10.02 3.39
CA ALA A 23 -3.25 11.06 2.72
C ALA A 23 -1.95 10.48 2.14
N ASP A 24 -1.25 9.63 2.88
CA ASP A 24 0.00 8.99 2.44
C ASP A 24 -0.26 8.02 1.27
N HIS A 25 -1.32 7.21 1.35
CA HIS A 25 -1.77 6.36 0.24
C HIS A 25 -2.11 7.17 -1.01
N THR A 26 -2.85 8.27 -0.88
CA THR A 26 -3.23 9.14 -2.01
C THR A 26 -2.02 9.81 -2.65
N LYS A 27 -1.03 10.25 -1.86
CA LYS A 27 0.23 10.81 -2.38
C LYS A 27 1.02 9.76 -3.16
N ALA A 28 1.04 8.51 -2.70
CA ALA A 28 1.71 7.43 -3.38
C ALA A 28 1.03 7.09 -4.71
N ILE A 29 -0.31 6.98 -4.75
CA ILE A 29 -1.08 6.80 -6.00
C ILE A 29 -0.83 7.97 -6.97
N LEU A 30 -0.76 9.20 -6.47
CA LEU A 30 -0.44 10.36 -7.30
C LEU A 30 0.96 10.24 -7.94
N MET A 31 1.92 9.62 -7.26
CA MET A 31 3.24 9.37 -7.83
C MET A 31 3.18 8.35 -8.98
N GLU A 32 2.47 7.23 -8.80
CA GLU A 32 2.24 6.26 -9.88
C GLU A 32 1.54 6.91 -11.08
N ALA A 33 0.53 7.75 -10.83
CA ALA A 33 -0.17 8.49 -11.88
C ALA A 33 0.74 9.47 -12.64
N LYS A 34 1.70 10.11 -11.96
CA LYS A 34 2.72 10.94 -12.61
C LYS A 34 3.65 10.12 -13.48
N TRP A 35 4.18 9.02 -12.95
CA TRP A 35 5.02 8.10 -13.72
C TRP A 35 4.32 7.62 -14.97
N TYR A 36 3.05 7.22 -14.84
CA TYR A 36 2.20 6.84 -15.96
C TYR A 36 2.07 7.96 -17.01
N ASN A 37 1.69 9.17 -16.60
CA ASN A 37 1.48 10.29 -17.49
C ASN A 37 2.77 10.76 -18.20
N GLU A 38 3.92 10.60 -17.55
CA GLU A 38 5.24 10.94 -18.10
C GLU A 38 5.84 9.81 -18.96
N GLY A 39 5.20 8.62 -19.00
CA GLY A 39 5.79 7.42 -19.61
C GLY A 39 7.05 6.94 -18.89
N TYR A 40 7.24 7.35 -17.64
CA TYR A 40 8.38 6.99 -16.82
C TYR A 40 8.18 5.60 -16.24
N ILE A 41 9.18 4.74 -16.44
CA ILE A 41 9.27 3.47 -15.74
C ILE A 41 10.29 3.66 -14.61
N PRO A 42 9.94 3.48 -13.33
CA PRO A 42 10.88 3.58 -12.22
C PRO A 42 11.83 2.37 -12.14
N SER A 43 12.87 2.43 -11.30
CA SER A 43 13.61 1.21 -10.90
C SER A 43 12.70 0.30 -10.08
N LEU A 44 13.04 -0.98 -9.94
CA LEU A 44 12.24 -1.87 -9.09
C LEU A 44 12.23 -1.37 -7.63
N GLU A 45 13.38 -0.92 -7.13
CA GLU A 45 13.49 -0.35 -5.78
C GLU A 45 12.61 0.89 -5.60
N GLU A 46 12.66 1.83 -6.54
CA GLU A 46 11.85 3.05 -6.51
C GLU A 46 10.36 2.73 -6.55
N TYR A 47 9.94 1.81 -7.42
CA TYR A 47 8.57 1.32 -7.50
C TYR A 47 8.11 0.72 -6.16
N LEU A 48 8.88 -0.23 -5.61
CA LEU A 48 8.51 -0.94 -4.39
C LEU A 48 8.53 -0.04 -3.15
N SER A 49 9.34 1.01 -3.14
CA SER A 49 9.40 1.99 -2.05
C SER A 49 8.04 2.67 -1.78
N ILE A 50 7.20 2.80 -2.82
CA ILE A 50 5.82 3.29 -2.70
C ILE A 50 4.76 2.22 -2.92
N GLY A 51 5.11 1.12 -3.59
CA GLY A 51 4.18 0.06 -3.99
C GLY A 51 3.47 -0.62 -2.81
N TRP A 52 4.15 -0.76 -1.67
CA TRP A 52 3.50 -1.27 -0.45
C TRP A 52 2.39 -0.33 0.04
N MET A 53 2.57 0.99 -0.08
CA MET A 53 1.54 1.97 0.27
C MET A 53 0.39 1.97 -0.75
N THR A 54 0.68 1.94 -2.06
CA THR A 54 -0.34 1.97 -3.12
C THR A 54 -1.18 0.70 -3.20
N SER A 55 -0.71 -0.40 -2.61
CA SER A 55 -1.48 -1.65 -2.49
C SER A 55 -2.85 -1.51 -1.78
N GLY A 56 -3.05 -0.45 -0.99
CA GLY A 56 -4.25 -0.25 -0.16
C GLY A 56 -4.28 -1.12 1.10
N CYS A 57 -3.33 -2.05 1.26
CA CYS A 57 -3.25 -2.95 2.41
C CYS A 57 -3.06 -2.19 3.73
N LEU A 58 -2.24 -1.13 3.75
CA LEU A 58 -2.01 -0.34 4.96
C LEU A 58 -3.29 0.32 5.46
N VAL A 59 -4.09 0.89 4.55
CA VAL A 59 -5.39 1.51 4.86
C VAL A 59 -6.34 0.47 5.48
N LEU A 60 -6.46 -0.70 4.84
CA LEU A 60 -7.33 -1.79 5.32
C LEU A 60 -6.84 -2.37 6.64
N GLY A 61 -5.54 -2.53 6.83
CA GLY A 61 -4.93 -3.04 8.06
C GLY A 61 -5.18 -2.12 9.24
N VAL A 62 -5.02 -0.80 9.05
CA VAL A 62 -5.30 0.21 10.08
C VAL A 62 -6.78 0.26 10.43
N LEU A 63 -7.66 0.26 9.42
CA LEU A 63 -9.11 0.17 9.65
C LEU A 63 -9.49 -1.09 10.43
N SER A 64 -8.89 -2.23 10.09
CA SER A 64 -9.13 -3.51 10.77
C SER A 64 -8.63 -3.49 12.21
N PHE A 65 -7.44 -2.92 12.47
CA PHE A 65 -6.91 -2.76 13.82
C PHE A 65 -7.92 -2.03 14.71
N PHE A 66 -8.36 -0.83 14.32
CA PHE A 66 -9.35 -0.09 15.08
C PHE A 66 -10.71 -0.80 15.20
N SER A 67 -11.08 -1.57 14.17
CA SER A 67 -12.35 -2.33 14.15
C SER A 67 -12.33 -3.59 15.02
N ILE A 68 -11.15 -4.13 15.37
CA ILE A 68 -11.01 -5.35 16.17
C ILE A 68 -10.64 -5.01 17.62
N MET A 69 -9.77 -4.03 17.84
CA MET A 69 -9.29 -3.68 19.18
C MET A 69 -10.37 -2.94 19.97
N ASN A 70 -10.87 -3.56 21.04
CA ASN A 70 -11.99 -3.05 21.84
C ASN A 70 -11.57 -2.26 23.09
N GLU A 71 -10.34 -2.40 23.53
CA GLU A 71 -9.80 -1.69 24.68
C GLU A 71 -8.71 -0.74 24.22
N VAL A 72 -8.68 0.47 24.77
CA VAL A 72 -7.61 1.43 24.54
C VAL A 72 -6.65 1.32 25.72
N THR A 73 -5.49 0.70 25.50
CA THR A 73 -4.41 0.64 26.49
C THR A 73 -3.20 1.44 26.01
N HIS A 74 -2.38 1.88 26.96
CA HIS A 74 -1.15 2.61 26.65
C HIS A 74 -0.21 1.82 25.73
N GLU A 75 -0.15 0.49 25.89
CA GLU A 75 0.63 -0.41 25.02
C GLU A 75 0.09 -0.43 23.60
N MET A 76 -1.23 -0.39 23.42
CA MET A 76 -1.84 -0.37 22.09
C MET A 76 -1.68 0.97 21.39
N GLU A 77 -1.76 2.08 22.13
CA GLU A 77 -1.43 3.42 21.59
C GLU A 77 0.03 3.49 21.18
N HIS A 78 0.94 3.01 22.04
CA HIS A 78 2.37 2.93 21.72
C HIS A 78 2.62 2.08 20.47
N PHE A 79 1.96 0.91 20.37
CA PHE A 79 2.05 0.03 19.21
C PHE A 79 1.53 0.69 17.92
N LEU A 80 0.38 1.36 17.98
CA LEU A 80 -0.22 2.08 16.87
C LEU A 80 0.74 3.14 16.30
N GLU A 81 1.39 3.90 17.18
CA GLU A 81 2.28 5.00 16.82
C GLU A 81 3.64 4.51 16.30
N ASN A 82 4.21 3.46 16.91
CA ASN A 82 5.62 3.12 16.71
C ASN A 82 5.84 1.82 15.93
N ASN A 83 4.86 0.91 15.87
CA ASN A 83 5.09 -0.45 15.36
C ASN A 83 4.13 -0.88 14.24
N LEU A 84 2.89 -0.39 14.24
CA LEU A 84 1.85 -0.90 13.34
C LEU A 84 2.23 -0.81 11.85
N GLN A 85 2.76 0.34 11.41
CA GLN A 85 3.18 0.49 10.00
C GLN A 85 4.32 -0.44 9.62
N GLN A 86 5.31 -0.62 10.52
CA GLN A 86 6.44 -1.51 10.30
C GLN A 86 5.98 -2.97 10.17
N ILE A 87 5.05 -3.40 11.02
CA ILE A 87 4.49 -4.76 10.98
C ILE A 87 3.66 -4.98 9.73
N LEU A 88 2.96 -3.95 9.25
CA LEU A 88 2.15 -4.02 8.04
C LEU A 88 2.99 -3.90 6.76
N HIS A 89 4.23 -3.42 6.80
CA HIS A 89 5.07 -3.20 5.62
C HIS A 89 5.20 -4.44 4.73
N ASP A 90 5.69 -5.55 5.29
CA ASP A 90 5.93 -6.78 4.51
C ASP A 90 4.64 -7.41 3.98
N PRO A 91 3.55 -7.53 4.78
CA PRO A 91 2.25 -7.94 4.26
C PRO A 91 1.75 -7.06 3.09
N CYS A 92 1.92 -5.73 3.21
CA CYS A 92 1.53 -4.79 2.15
C CYS A 92 2.36 -5.01 0.88
N LEU A 93 3.67 -5.21 1.03
CA LEU A 93 4.58 -5.47 -0.08
C LEU A 93 4.29 -6.82 -0.76
N ILE A 94 4.01 -7.87 0.02
CA ILE A 94 3.58 -9.18 -0.51
C ILE A 94 2.28 -9.02 -1.30
N LEU A 95 1.28 -8.30 -0.75
CA LEU A 95 0.02 -8.06 -1.45
C LEU A 95 0.25 -7.31 -2.77
N ARG A 96 1.13 -6.30 -2.77
CA ARG A 96 1.51 -5.56 -3.98
C ARG A 96 2.08 -6.50 -5.05
N LEU A 97 3.07 -7.30 -4.69
CA LEU A 97 3.74 -8.23 -5.60
C LEU A 97 2.78 -9.30 -6.13
N LEU A 98 1.88 -9.82 -5.28
CA LEU A 98 0.86 -10.79 -5.71
C LEU A 98 -0.16 -10.17 -6.65
N ASN A 99 -0.57 -8.92 -6.40
CA ASN A 99 -1.45 -8.20 -7.29
C ASN A 99 -0.79 -8.00 -8.65
N ASP A 100 0.42 -7.43 -8.68
CA ASP A 100 1.19 -7.22 -9.93
C ASP A 100 1.38 -8.52 -10.70
N LEU A 101 1.72 -9.62 -10.03
CA LEU A 101 1.86 -10.92 -10.67
C LEU A 101 0.55 -11.38 -11.33
N SER A 102 -0.58 -11.11 -10.68
CA SER A 102 -1.90 -11.56 -11.12
C SER A 102 -2.48 -10.68 -12.23
N THR A 103 -2.18 -9.38 -12.23
CA THR A 103 -2.79 -8.39 -13.12
C THR A 103 -1.88 -7.92 -14.24
N HIS A 104 -0.56 -8.15 -14.15
CA HIS A 104 0.46 -7.62 -15.08
C HIS A 104 0.09 -7.76 -16.55
N LYS A 105 -0.33 -8.96 -16.98
CA LYS A 105 -0.64 -9.20 -18.40
C LYS A 105 -1.79 -8.30 -18.88
N ALA A 106 -2.89 -8.26 -18.13
CA ALA A 106 -4.07 -7.47 -18.49
C ALA A 106 -3.78 -5.96 -18.41
N GLU A 107 -3.07 -5.52 -17.37
CA GLU A 107 -2.67 -4.12 -17.20
C GLU A 107 -1.73 -3.65 -18.32
N ARG A 108 -0.78 -4.50 -18.72
CA ARG A 108 0.11 -4.24 -19.84
C ARG A 108 -0.64 -4.11 -21.17
N GLU A 109 -1.63 -4.98 -21.42
CA GLU A 109 -2.46 -4.92 -22.64
C GLU A 109 -3.33 -3.67 -22.69
N ARG A 110 -3.81 -3.19 -21.55
CA ARG A 110 -4.53 -1.89 -21.44
C ARG A 110 -3.62 -0.68 -21.57
N GLY A 111 -2.32 -0.86 -21.36
CA GLY A 111 -1.37 0.22 -21.26
C GLY A 111 -1.55 1.02 -19.96
N ASP A 112 -1.71 0.33 -18.84
CA ASP A 112 -1.72 0.91 -17.49
C ASP A 112 -0.29 1.24 -17.03
N ALA A 113 -0.15 1.78 -15.82
CA ALA A 113 1.14 2.07 -15.19
C ALA A 113 2.04 0.82 -15.08
N PRO A 114 3.38 1.00 -15.03
CA PRO A 114 4.30 -0.13 -14.93
C PRO A 114 4.11 -0.93 -13.64
N SER A 115 4.04 -2.26 -13.75
CA SER A 115 4.05 -3.17 -12.60
C SER A 115 5.48 -3.55 -12.18
N ALA A 116 5.65 -4.17 -11.01
CA ALA A 116 6.96 -4.65 -10.53
C ALA A 116 7.70 -5.51 -11.58
N ILE A 117 6.98 -6.33 -12.33
CA ILE A 117 7.54 -7.17 -13.40
C ILE A 117 8.13 -6.30 -14.51
N GLN A 118 7.43 -5.25 -14.93
CA GLN A 118 7.92 -4.32 -15.95
C GLN A 118 9.14 -3.53 -15.47
N CYS A 119 9.09 -3.03 -14.23
CA CYS A 119 10.20 -2.32 -13.61
C CYS A 119 11.47 -3.19 -13.56
N TYR A 120 11.33 -4.44 -13.10
CA TYR A 120 12.42 -5.42 -13.06
C TYR A 120 12.96 -5.75 -14.45
N MET A 121 12.10 -6.05 -15.42
CA MET A 121 12.51 -6.37 -16.79
C MET A 121 13.31 -5.25 -17.43
N ARG A 122 12.87 -4.00 -17.25
CA ARG A 122 13.60 -2.83 -17.73
C ARG A 122 14.97 -2.71 -17.06
N GLU A 123 15.02 -2.80 -15.74
CA GLU A 123 16.25 -2.61 -14.95
C GLU A 123 17.29 -3.70 -15.24
N ALA A 124 16.87 -4.96 -15.29
CA ALA A 124 17.73 -6.11 -15.58
C ALA A 124 17.98 -6.32 -17.08
N ASN A 125 17.32 -5.55 -17.96
CA ASN A 125 17.33 -5.72 -19.42
C ASN A 125 17.01 -7.16 -19.86
N VAL A 126 15.95 -7.74 -19.28
CA VAL A 126 15.49 -9.11 -19.57
C VAL A 126 14.10 -9.12 -20.15
N LEU A 127 13.80 -10.15 -20.93
CA LEU A 127 12.45 -10.41 -21.41
C LEU A 127 11.65 -11.21 -20.39
N GLU A 128 10.33 -11.08 -20.44
CA GLU A 128 9.43 -11.89 -19.64
C GLU A 128 9.57 -13.36 -20.07
N SER A 129 9.96 -14.22 -19.14
CA SER A 129 10.19 -15.65 -19.42
C SER A 129 8.97 -16.53 -19.12
N TRP A 130 7.80 -15.94 -18.83
CA TRP A 130 6.57 -16.68 -18.61
C TRP A 130 6.05 -17.31 -19.90
N ARG A 131 6.43 -18.57 -20.11
CA ARG A 131 5.78 -19.49 -21.05
C ARG A 131 4.44 -19.95 -20.46
N ARG A 132 3.35 -19.57 -21.12
CA ARG A 132 2.16 -20.42 -21.26
C ARG A 132 1.75 -20.44 -22.72
#